data_AF-A0A7Y2SK34-F1
#
_entry.id   AF-A0A7Y2SK34-F1
#
_cell.length_a   1.000
_cell.length_b   1.000
_cell.length_c   1.000
_cell.angle_alpha   90.00
_cell.angle_beta   90.00
_cell.angle_gamma   90.00
#
_symmetry.space_group_name_H-M   'P 1'
#
loop_
_entity.id
_entity.type
_entity.pdbx_description
1 polymer ?
#
loop_
_entity_poly.entity_id
_entity_poly.type
_entity_poly.pdbx_seq_one_letter_code
_entity_poly.pdbx_strand_id
1 'polypeptide(L)'
;MIIDEGRDEGCVAPPELSSTAVVAAADGEIDEQTRAHLQECPYCAARVRQMRQLQTRLRRQLYRLFCPTTDLLVDYCQGLLDPYQRTVIAHHLATCPCCAGEVALMESIEPAPDLLAPRAGAFFAPRHTR
;
A
#
# COMPACT_ATOMS: atom_id res chain seq x y z
N MET A 1 1.90 6.36 -34.83
CA MET A 1 2.18 7.59 -34.08
C MET A 1 3.25 7.23 -33.06
N ILE A 2 4.52 7.49 -33.38
CA ILE A 2 5.66 7.29 -32.48
C ILE A 2 6.10 8.70 -32.15
N ILE A 3 5.73 9.19 -30.96
CA ILE A 3 6.28 10.44 -30.43
C ILE A 3 7.44 10.00 -29.53
N ASP A 4 8.58 9.74 -30.17
CA ASP A 4 9.88 9.58 -29.52
C ASP A 4 10.54 10.96 -29.57
N GLU A 5 10.10 11.85 -28.67
CA GLU A 5 10.68 13.18 -28.55
C GLU A 5 11.05 13.43 -27.10
N GLY A 6 12.33 13.22 -26.83
CA GLY A 6 12.95 13.69 -25.61
C GLY A 6 14.36 13.20 -25.43
N ARG A 7 15.24 13.38 -26.44
CA ARG A 7 16.70 13.31 -26.26
C ARG A 7 17.08 14.28 -25.15
N ASP A 8 17.14 13.80 -23.93
CA ASP A 8 17.58 14.58 -22.79
C ASP A 8 19.10 14.36 -22.66
N GLU A 9 19.87 15.42 -22.86
CA GLU A 9 21.33 15.44 -23.05
C GLU A 9 22.17 14.94 -21.85
N GLY A 10 21.56 14.25 -20.88
CA GLY A 10 22.18 13.74 -19.66
C GLY A 10 22.35 12.23 -19.59
N CYS A 11 21.83 11.45 -20.55
CA CYS A 11 22.02 10.00 -20.56
C CYS A 11 23.46 9.61 -20.94
N VAL A 12 24.11 8.81 -20.10
CA VAL A 12 25.51 8.38 -20.32
C VAL A 12 25.65 7.13 -21.18
N ALA A 13 24.56 6.38 -21.38
CA ALA A 13 24.54 5.15 -22.18
C ALA A 13 23.34 5.14 -23.16
N PRO A 14 23.40 5.85 -24.29
CA PRO A 14 22.32 5.88 -25.27
C PRO A 14 21.97 4.48 -25.83
N PRO A 15 20.69 4.18 -26.14
CA PRO A 15 19.55 5.09 -26.06
C PRO A 15 19.05 5.29 -24.63
N GLU A 16 18.46 6.44 -24.38
CA GLU A 16 17.80 6.71 -23.10
C GLU A 16 16.57 5.81 -22.90
N LEU A 17 16.20 5.62 -21.63
CA LEU A 17 14.94 4.96 -21.33
C LEU A 17 13.77 5.83 -21.81
N SER A 18 12.88 5.20 -22.58
CA SER A 18 11.61 5.80 -22.97
C SER A 18 10.78 6.15 -21.74
N SER A 19 9.87 7.11 -21.88
CA SER A 19 8.98 7.52 -20.79
C SER A 19 8.13 6.36 -20.25
N THR A 20 7.75 5.40 -21.11
CA THR A 20 7.02 4.20 -20.69
C THR A 20 7.89 3.25 -19.87
N ALA A 21 9.15 3.05 -20.28
CA ALA A 21 10.11 2.24 -19.53
C ALA A 21 10.43 2.87 -18.16
N VAL A 22 10.52 4.20 -18.07
CA VAL A 22 10.69 4.90 -16.79
C VAL A 22 9.51 4.67 -15.85
N VAL A 23 8.27 4.69 -16.36
CA VAL A 23 7.07 4.43 -15.55
C VAL A 23 7.01 2.97 -15.10
N ALA A 24 7.18 2.01 -16.00
CA ALA A 24 7.20 0.58 -15.67
C ALA A 24 8.28 0.28 -14.62
N ALA A 25 9.49 0.81 -14.82
CA ALA A 25 10.57 0.65 -13.86
C ALA A 25 10.27 1.31 -12.51
N ALA A 26 9.55 2.44 -12.50
CA ALA A 26 9.10 3.08 -11.27
C ALA A 26 8.12 2.18 -10.50
N ASP A 27 7.20 1.52 -11.19
CA ASP A 27 6.23 0.58 -10.63
C ASP A 27 6.85 -0.77 -10.20
N GLY A 28 8.13 -1.00 -10.50
CA GLY A 28 8.87 -2.21 -10.14
C GLY A 28 8.88 -3.28 -11.24
N GLU A 29 8.24 -3.00 -12.37
CA GLU A 29 8.26 -3.82 -13.57
C GLU A 29 9.51 -3.48 -14.39
N ILE A 30 10.61 -4.19 -14.11
CA ILE A 30 11.92 -3.93 -14.72
C ILE A 30 12.37 -5.20 -15.45
N ASP A 31 12.58 -5.08 -16.76
CA ASP A 31 13.24 -6.11 -17.57
C ASP A 31 14.77 -6.02 -17.46
N GLU A 32 15.45 -7.06 -17.91
CA GLU A 32 16.90 -7.20 -17.77
C GLU A 32 17.68 -6.04 -18.40
N GLN A 33 17.23 -5.56 -19.56
CA GLN A 33 17.89 -4.49 -20.29
C GLN A 33 17.74 -3.14 -19.57
N THR A 34 16.53 -2.83 -19.07
CA THR A 34 16.31 -1.63 -18.27
C THR A 34 17.11 -1.68 -16.97
N ARG A 35 17.21 -2.85 -16.33
CA ARG A 35 18.00 -3.02 -15.11
C ARG A 35 19.48 -2.71 -15.35
N ALA A 36 20.08 -3.28 -16.41
CA ALA A 36 21.47 -3.03 -16.77
C ALA A 36 21.70 -1.52 -17.05
N HIS A 37 20.82 -0.90 -17.83
CA HIS A 37 20.92 0.53 -18.12
C HIS A 37 20.83 1.40 -16.85
N LEU A 38 19.93 1.09 -15.92
CA LEU A 38 19.81 1.85 -14.65
C LEU A 38 21.02 1.70 -13.73
N GLN A 39 21.78 0.61 -13.85
CA GLN A 39 23.04 0.42 -13.12
C GLN A 39 24.17 1.29 -13.72
N GLU A 40 24.14 1.50 -15.03
CA GLU A 40 25.16 2.25 -15.76
C GLU A 40 24.87 3.75 -15.87
N CYS A 41 23.58 4.15 -15.84
CA CYS A 41 23.14 5.52 -16.10
C CYS A 41 22.53 6.22 -14.87
N PRO A 42 23.29 7.07 -14.14
CA PRO A 42 22.78 7.82 -13.00
C PRO A 42 21.64 8.78 -13.34
N TYR A 43 21.63 9.33 -14.55
CA TYR A 43 20.59 10.23 -15.04
C TYR A 43 19.24 9.50 -15.16
N CYS A 44 19.20 8.36 -15.86
CA CYS A 44 17.98 7.57 -15.98
C CYS A 44 17.56 6.97 -14.63
N ALA A 45 18.51 6.58 -13.77
CA ALA A 45 18.22 6.19 -12.39
C ALA A 45 17.59 7.32 -11.57
N ALA A 46 18.04 8.57 -11.73
CA ALA A 46 17.43 9.73 -11.08
C ALA A 46 16.00 9.97 -11.59
N ARG A 47 15.77 9.83 -12.90
CA ARG A 47 14.46 9.98 -13.53
C ARG A 47 13.44 8.96 -13.00
N VAL A 48 13.84 7.68 -12.87
CA VAL A 48 13.00 6.64 -12.23
C VAL A 48 12.74 6.95 -10.75
N ARG A 49 13.75 7.42 -9.99
CA ARG A 49 13.54 7.83 -8.58
C ARG A 49 12.55 8.98 -8.45
N GLN A 50 12.63 9.99 -9.31
CA GLN A 50 11.68 11.11 -9.32
C GLN A 50 10.27 10.64 -9.64
N MET A 51 10.12 9.75 -10.63
CA MET A 51 8.83 9.14 -10.97
C MET A 51 8.23 8.38 -9.77
N ARG A 52 9.02 7.53 -9.10
CA ARG A 52 8.58 6.81 -7.88
C ARG A 52 8.14 7.76 -6.77
N GLN A 53 8.85 8.86 -6.56
CA GLN A 53 8.49 9.86 -5.55
C GLN A 53 7.17 10.55 -5.90
N LEU A 54 6.96 10.91 -7.17
CA LEU A 54 5.72 11.51 -7.64
C LEU A 54 4.55 10.53 -7.47
N GLN A 55 4.68 9.30 -7.95
CA GLN A 55 3.67 8.25 -7.80
C GLN A 55 3.32 8.01 -6.33
N THR A 56 4.33 7.97 -5.45
CA THR A 56 4.11 7.83 -3.99
C THR A 56 3.33 9.01 -3.41
N ARG A 57 3.67 10.24 -3.80
CA ARG A 57 2.95 11.45 -3.34
C ARG A 57 1.50 11.45 -3.82
N LEU A 58 1.26 11.16 -5.11
CA LEU A 58 -0.07 11.08 -5.68
C LEU A 58 -0.89 9.99 -4.99
N ARG A 59 -0.32 8.80 -4.80
CA ARG A 59 -0.99 7.70 -4.09
C ARG A 59 -1.37 8.08 -2.66
N ARG A 60 -0.53 8.85 -1.95
CA ARG A 60 -0.85 9.35 -0.60
C ARG A 60 -1.93 10.44 -0.61
N GLN A 61 -1.88 11.38 -1.56
CA GLN A 61 -2.88 12.45 -1.64
C GLN A 61 -4.25 11.94 -2.09
N LEU A 62 -4.26 10.90 -2.94
CA LEU A 62 -5.47 10.25 -3.44
C LEU A 62 -5.83 9.01 -2.60
N TYR A 63 -5.11 8.75 -1.52
CA TYR A 63 -5.40 7.66 -0.59
C TYR A 63 -6.82 7.88 -0.03
N ARG A 64 -7.65 6.82 -0.07
CA ARG A 64 -9.09 6.81 0.27
C ARG A 64 -10.09 7.38 -0.73
N LEU A 65 -9.66 7.98 -1.85
CA LEU A 65 -10.61 8.30 -2.93
C LEU A 65 -11.15 7.02 -3.60
N PHE A 66 -10.31 6.00 -3.73
CA PHE A 66 -10.65 4.71 -4.34
C PHE A 66 -10.37 3.51 -3.42
N CYS A 67 -9.96 3.77 -2.18
CA CYS A 67 -9.68 2.71 -1.21
C CYS A 67 -10.93 2.41 -0.39
N PRO A 68 -11.13 1.14 0.03
CA PRO A 68 -12.16 0.80 0.99
C PRO A 68 -11.94 1.55 2.31
N THR A 69 -13.03 1.71 3.06
CA THR A 69 -12.97 2.31 4.40
C THR A 69 -12.24 1.38 5.37
N THR A 70 -11.67 1.95 6.44
CA THR A 70 -11.02 1.16 7.49
C THR A 70 -11.97 0.14 8.11
N ASP A 71 -13.25 0.49 8.34
CA ASP A 71 -14.24 -0.45 8.89
C ASP A 71 -14.39 -1.69 8.00
N LEU A 72 -14.42 -1.51 6.68
CA LEU A 72 -14.53 -2.62 5.73
C LEU A 72 -13.26 -3.48 5.69
N LEU A 73 -12.09 -2.88 5.92
CA LEU A 73 -10.83 -3.61 6.09
C LEU A 73 -10.79 -4.41 7.39
N VAL A 74 -11.35 -3.87 8.48
CA VAL A 74 -11.49 -4.59 9.75
C VAL A 74 -12.45 -5.77 9.59
N ASP A 75 -13.61 -5.55 8.97
CA ASP A 75 -14.58 -6.61 8.66
C ASP A 75 -13.98 -7.70 7.76
N TYR A 76 -13.13 -7.31 6.81
CA TYR A 76 -12.37 -8.25 5.98
C TYR A 76 -11.44 -9.13 6.84
N CYS A 77 -10.65 -8.52 7.73
CA CYS A 77 -9.73 -9.24 8.62
C CYS A 77 -10.47 -10.19 9.58
N GLN A 78 -11.65 -9.77 10.05
CA GLN A 78 -12.49 -10.54 10.96
C GLN A 78 -13.32 -11.61 10.24
N GLY A 79 -13.30 -11.64 8.90
CA GLY A 79 -14.09 -12.59 8.11
C GLY A 79 -15.60 -12.33 8.15
N LEU A 80 -16.02 -11.10 8.43
CA LEU A 80 -17.43 -10.69 8.55
C LEU A 80 -18.09 -10.32 7.22
N LEU A 81 -17.29 -10.12 6.17
CA LEU A 81 -17.80 -9.78 4.84
C LEU A 81 -18.46 -10.96 4.14
N ASP A 82 -19.48 -10.66 3.32
CA ASP A 82 -20.04 -11.63 2.41
C ASP A 82 -19.01 -12.08 1.34
N PRO A 83 -19.22 -13.21 0.65
CA PRO A 83 -18.26 -13.73 -0.33
C PRO A 83 -17.95 -12.77 -1.49
N TYR A 84 -18.93 -11.97 -1.93
CA TYR A 84 -18.76 -11.01 -3.01
C TYR A 84 -17.87 -9.84 -2.56
N GLN A 85 -18.22 -9.22 -1.42
CA GLN A 85 -17.46 -8.12 -0.82
C GLN A 85 -16.02 -8.56 -0.51
N ARG A 86 -15.84 -9.76 0.05
CA ARG A 86 -14.52 -10.33 0.31
C ARG A 86 -13.67 -10.43 -0.95
N THR A 87 -14.26 -10.83 -2.07
CA THR A 87 -13.56 -10.93 -3.36
C THR A 87 -13.12 -9.57 -3.89
N VAL A 88 -14.02 -8.57 -3.80
CA VAL A 88 -13.72 -7.19 -4.22
C VAL A 88 -12.56 -6.61 -3.40
N ILE A 89 -12.59 -6.79 -2.08
CA ILE A 89 -11.53 -6.31 -1.19
C ILE A 89 -10.22 -7.05 -1.44
N ALA A 90 -10.24 -8.37 -1.60
CA ALA A 90 -9.04 -9.14 -1.93
C ALA A 90 -8.37 -8.65 -3.23
N HIS A 91 -9.16 -8.34 -4.27
CA HIS A 91 -8.64 -7.77 -5.51
C HIS A 91 -8.01 -6.38 -5.30
N HIS A 92 -8.65 -5.53 -4.49
CA HIS A 92 -8.08 -4.23 -4.13
C HIS A 92 -6.75 -4.37 -3.38
N LEU A 93 -6.66 -5.29 -2.41
CA LEU A 93 -5.43 -5.53 -1.63
C LEU A 93 -4.27 -6.00 -2.51
N ALA A 94 -4.54 -6.76 -3.58
CA ALA A 94 -3.51 -7.19 -4.53
C ALA A 94 -2.91 -6.03 -5.36
N THR A 95 -3.61 -4.90 -5.48
CA THR A 95 -3.21 -3.77 -6.34
C THR A 95 -2.83 -2.51 -5.54
N CYS A 96 -3.30 -2.40 -4.30
CA CYS A 96 -3.08 -1.26 -3.43
C CYS A 96 -2.17 -1.61 -2.24
N PRO A 97 -0.87 -1.24 -2.26
CA PRO A 97 0.04 -1.55 -1.17
C PRO A 97 -0.26 -0.75 0.11
N CYS A 98 -0.99 0.37 0.02
CA CYS A 98 -1.43 1.10 1.21
C CYS A 98 -2.42 0.28 2.04
N CYS A 99 -3.45 -0.26 1.40
CA CYS A 99 -4.45 -1.09 2.06
C CYS A 99 -3.88 -2.45 2.48
N ALA A 100 -2.99 -3.04 1.66
CA ALA A 100 -2.28 -4.26 2.03
C ALA A 100 -1.42 -4.06 3.29
N GLY A 101 -0.73 -2.91 3.40
CA GLY A 101 0.03 -2.56 4.61
C GLY A 101 -0.86 -2.33 5.83
N GLU A 102 -2.04 -1.72 5.65
CA GLU A 102 -3.03 -1.51 6.72
C GLU A 102 -3.57 -2.85 7.25
N VAL A 103 -3.95 -3.77 6.36
CA VAL A 103 -4.39 -5.12 6.72
C VAL A 103 -3.27 -5.90 7.40
N ALA A 104 -2.05 -5.88 6.85
CA ALA A 104 -0.91 -6.57 7.46
C ALA A 104 -0.61 -6.04 8.87
N LEU A 105 -0.77 -4.73 9.10
CA LEU A 105 -0.65 -4.15 10.44
C LEU A 105 -1.76 -4.67 11.37
N MET A 106 -3.01 -4.68 10.92
CA MET A 106 -4.15 -5.19 11.70
C MET A 106 -3.97 -6.67 12.07
N GLU A 107 -3.55 -7.50 11.12
CA GLU A 107 -3.31 -8.93 11.34
C GLU A 107 -2.09 -9.20 12.24
N SER A 108 -1.12 -8.27 12.30
CA SER A 108 0.05 -8.39 13.17
C SER A 108 -0.24 -8.10 14.65
N ILE A 109 -1.35 -7.44 14.94
CA ILE A 109 -1.75 -7.11 16.32
C ILE A 109 -2.34 -8.37 16.95
N GLU A 110 -1.61 -8.96 17.89
CA GLU A 110 -2.17 -10.03 18.74
C GLU A 110 -3.44 -9.51 19.42
N PRO A 111 -4.51 -10.33 19.48
CA PRO A 111 -5.72 -9.93 20.18
C PRO A 111 -5.34 -9.60 21.62
N ALA A 112 -5.56 -8.34 22.01
CA ALA A 112 -5.32 -7.91 23.37
C ALA A 112 -6.11 -8.86 24.31
N PRO A 113 -5.49 -9.36 25.40
CA PRO A 113 -6.24 -10.12 26.39
C PRO A 113 -7.43 -9.25 26.83
N ASP A 114 -8.61 -9.87 26.94
CA ASP A 114 -9.85 -9.18 27.28
C ASP A 114 -9.76 -8.58 28.70
N LEU A 115 -9.24 -7.34 28.78
CA LEU A 115 -9.14 -6.56 30.02
C LEU A 115 -10.49 -5.93 30.42
N LEU A 116 -11.55 -6.16 29.63
CA LEU A 116 -12.90 -5.65 29.85
C LEU A 116 -13.86 -6.70 30.46
N ALA A 117 -13.37 -7.89 30.79
CA ALA A 117 -14.12 -8.82 31.63
C ALA A 117 -14.58 -8.07 32.92
N PRO A 118 -15.90 -7.97 33.19
CA PRO A 118 -16.39 -7.23 34.33
C PRO A 118 -15.81 -7.86 35.60
N ARG A 119 -15.18 -7.04 36.46
CA ARG A 119 -14.72 -7.47 37.78
C ARG A 119 -15.94 -7.93 38.58
N ALA A 120 -16.25 -9.21 38.51
CA ALA A 120 -17.22 -9.86 39.37
C ALA A 120 -16.71 -9.77 40.81
N GLY A 121 -17.12 -8.74 41.55
CA GLY A 121 -16.59 -8.55 42.89
C GLY A 121 -16.97 -7.24 43.56
N ALA A 122 -18.26 -6.95 43.71
CA ALA A 122 -18.77 -6.15 44.82
C ALA A 122 -20.25 -6.45 45.04
N PHE A 123 -20.56 -7.66 45.52
CA PHE A 123 -21.83 -7.91 46.20
C PHE A 123 -21.86 -7.05 47.47
N PHE A 124 -22.57 -5.93 47.44
CA PHE A 124 -22.92 -5.18 48.65
C PHE A 124 -23.97 -5.99 49.42
N ALA A 125 -23.56 -6.63 50.52
CA ALA A 125 -24.49 -7.18 51.50
C ALA A 125 -25.11 -6.04 52.33
N PRO A 126 -26.44 -6.00 52.53
CA PRO A 126 -27.06 -4.99 53.38
C PRO A 126 -26.81 -5.34 54.86
N ARG A 127 -26.20 -4.41 55.61
CA ARG A 127 -26.13 -4.48 57.07
C ARG A 127 -27.49 -4.11 57.67
N HIS A 128 -28.30 -5.11 58.01
CA HIS A 128 -29.37 -4.93 58.98
C HIS A 128 -28.76 -4.62 60.35
N THR A 129 -28.98 -3.40 60.84
CA THR A 129 -28.78 -3.05 62.25
C THR A 129 -30.15 -3.01 62.90
N ARG A 130 -30.24 -3.64 64.07
CA ARG A 130 -31.43 -3.80 64.90
C ARG A 130 -31.41 -2.75 66.00
#